data_AF-A0A417CC57-F1
#
_entry.id   AF-A0A417CC57-F1
#
_cell.length_a   1.000
_cell.length_b   1.000
_cell.length_c   1.000
_cell.angle_alpha   90.00
_cell.angle_beta   90.00
_cell.angle_gamma   90.00
#
_symmetry.space_group_name_H-M   'P 1'
#
loop_
_entity.id
_entity.type
_entity.pdbx_description
1 polymer ?
#
loop_
_entity_poly.entity_id
_entity_poly.type
_entity_poly.pdbx_seq_one_letter_code
_entity_poly.pdbx_strand_id
1 'polypeptide(L)'
;MREEWVCTDSDSSQYCKINSDGTYSFIEKVWLDTCKGDPGYPDKSYTVKTAFVDLDDYTEHEKECNISGYYDSIESLREIYDDYSDQIIAECIFEEMTDGSASTTEMMTEKEADDYIQKYISER
;
A
#
# COMPACT_ATOMS: atom_id res chain seq x y z
N MET A 1 -17.77 3.32 11.35
CA MET A 1 -16.69 4.24 10.95
C MET A 1 -17.02 4.78 9.57
N ARG A 2 -16.53 5.96 9.19
CA ARG A 2 -16.65 6.37 7.79
C ARG A 2 -15.59 5.61 6.99
N GLU A 3 -16.06 4.96 5.95
CA GLU A 3 -15.28 4.27 4.93
C GLU A 3 -14.59 5.32 4.03
N GLU A 4 -13.73 6.14 4.61
CA GLU A 4 -12.99 7.20 3.92
C GLU A 4 -11.54 6.75 3.67
N TRP A 5 -11.01 7.09 2.50
CA TRP A 5 -9.59 6.92 2.19
C TRP A 5 -8.76 7.97 2.94
N VAL A 6 -7.70 7.52 3.58
CA VAL A 6 -6.74 8.35 4.32
C VAL A 6 -5.37 8.20 3.65
N CYS A 7 -4.71 9.32 3.35
CA CYS A 7 -3.34 9.30 2.85
C CYS A 7 -2.40 8.90 3.98
N THR A 8 -1.63 7.83 3.80
CA THR A 8 -0.67 7.33 4.80
C THR A 8 0.77 7.68 4.42
N ASP A 9 1.07 7.78 3.13
CA ASP A 9 2.33 8.33 2.60
C ASP A 9 2.06 9.21 1.37
N SER A 10 2.44 10.49 1.44
CA SER A 10 2.23 11.43 0.35
C SER A 10 3.21 11.27 -0.82
N ASP A 11 4.41 10.72 -0.56
CA ASP A 11 5.47 10.62 -1.57
C ASP A 11 5.11 9.54 -2.60
N SER A 12 4.60 8.41 -2.13
CA SER A 12 4.02 7.32 -2.94
C SER A 12 2.55 7.53 -3.26
N SER A 13 1.93 8.63 -2.77
CA SER A 13 0.48 8.81 -2.84
C SER A 13 -0.28 7.56 -2.37
N GLN A 14 0.22 6.96 -1.28
CA GLN A 14 -0.40 5.81 -0.63
C GLN A 14 -1.63 6.25 0.14
N TYR A 15 -2.72 5.52 -0.06
CA TYR A 15 -3.95 5.68 0.70
C TYR A 15 -4.39 4.33 1.26
N CYS A 16 -4.91 4.39 2.49
CA CYS A 16 -5.54 3.27 3.18
C CYS A 16 -7.02 3.58 3.43
N LYS A 17 -7.87 2.57 3.29
CA LYS A 17 -9.26 2.59 3.71
C LYS A 17 -9.53 1.41 4.64
N ILE A 18 -10.06 1.71 5.82
CA ILE A 18 -10.56 0.69 6.76
C ILE A 18 -12.01 0.39 6.41
N ASN A 19 -12.29 -0.86 6.05
CA ASN A 19 -13.61 -1.32 5.66
C ASN A 19 -14.49 -1.60 6.90
N SER A 20 -15.80 -1.65 6.70
CA SER A 20 -16.75 -1.90 7.79
C SER A 20 -16.62 -3.26 8.47
N ASP A 21 -15.99 -4.23 7.81
CA ASP A 21 -15.68 -5.56 8.36
C ASP A 21 -14.32 -5.62 9.08
N GLY A 22 -13.57 -4.52 9.15
CA GLY A 22 -12.25 -4.46 9.80
C GLY A 22 -11.09 -4.81 8.88
N THR A 23 -11.34 -5.09 7.60
CA THR A 23 -10.29 -5.30 6.60
C THR A 23 -9.77 -3.99 6.02
N TYR A 24 -8.64 -4.04 5.31
CA TYR A 24 -7.95 -2.87 4.78
C TYR A 24 -7.89 -2.92 3.27
N SER A 25 -8.05 -1.76 2.63
CA SER A 25 -7.80 -1.58 1.20
C SER A 25 -6.72 -0.54 0.99
N PHE A 26 -5.76 -0.86 0.14
CA PHE A 26 -4.61 -0.02 -0.13
C PHE A 26 -4.48 0.30 -1.62
N ILE A 27 -3.94 1.48 -1.90
CA ILE A 27 -3.52 1.92 -3.21
C ILE A 27 -2.29 2.81 -3.08
N GLU A 28 -1.27 2.61 -3.92
CA GLU A 28 -0.07 3.46 -3.99
C GLU A 28 0.46 3.56 -5.42
N LYS A 29 1.26 4.59 -5.70
CA LYS A 29 2.10 4.63 -6.91
C LYS A 29 3.47 4.04 -6.60
N VAL A 30 3.91 3.10 -7.43
CA VAL A 30 5.22 2.46 -7.32
C VAL A 30 6.10 2.97 -8.45
N TRP A 31 7.27 3.48 -8.08
CA TRP A 31 8.30 3.84 -9.06
C TRP A 31 8.98 2.57 -9.59
N LEU A 32 8.87 2.37 -10.89
CA LEU A 32 9.60 1.34 -11.62
C LEU A 32 10.92 1.97 -12.06
N ASP A 33 12.00 1.63 -11.36
CA ASP A 33 13.37 2.08 -11.64
C ASP A 33 13.80 1.67 -13.06
N THR A 34 13.38 2.49 -14.02
CA THR A 34 13.59 2.28 -15.45
C THR A 34 14.87 2.99 -15.85
N CYS A 35 15.76 2.27 -16.53
CA CYS A 35 16.86 2.89 -17.24
C CYS A 35 16.28 3.94 -18.21
N LYS A 36 16.75 5.19 -18.13
CA LYS A 36 16.31 6.29 -19.00
C LYS A 36 16.16 5.83 -20.45
N GLY A 37 14.93 5.93 -20.97
CA GLY A 37 14.64 5.73 -22.38
C GLY A 37 14.51 4.28 -22.81
N ASP A 38 13.80 3.44 -22.05
CA ASP A 38 13.25 2.21 -22.62
C ASP A 38 12.46 2.59 -23.89
N PRO A 39 12.86 2.11 -25.09
CA PRO A 39 12.24 2.52 -26.35
C PRO A 39 10.72 2.27 -26.39
N GLY A 40 10.19 1.35 -25.58
CA GLY A 40 8.77 1.08 -25.48
C GLY A 40 7.99 2.13 -24.68
N TYR A 41 8.64 2.78 -23.70
CA TYR A 41 7.99 3.66 -22.72
C TYR A 41 8.97 4.73 -22.20
N PRO A 42 9.29 5.75 -23.00
CA PRO A 42 10.36 6.69 -22.70
C PRO A 42 10.09 7.58 -21.47
N ASP A 43 8.82 7.74 -21.08
CA ASP A 43 8.32 8.62 -20.02
C ASP A 43 7.45 7.90 -18.97
N LYS A 44 7.24 6.59 -19.12
CA LYS A 44 6.45 5.81 -18.15
C LYS A 44 7.39 5.08 -17.20
N SER A 45 7.36 5.50 -15.95
CA SER A 45 8.21 4.96 -14.88
C SER A 45 7.42 4.61 -13.63
N TYR A 46 6.09 4.57 -13.70
CA TYR A 46 5.23 4.27 -12.56
C TYR A 46 4.21 3.19 -12.91
N THR A 47 3.76 2.48 -11.89
CA THR A 47 2.53 1.68 -11.90
C THR A 47 1.75 1.99 -10.63
N VAL A 48 0.46 1.69 -10.61
CA VAL A 48 -0.36 1.78 -9.40
C VAL A 48 -0.55 0.37 -8.85
N LYS A 49 -0.19 0.17 -7.58
CA LYS A 49 -0.38 -1.07 -6.83
C LYS A 49 -1.62 -0.94 -5.96
N THR A 50 -2.46 -1.98 -5.94
CA THR A 50 -3.63 -2.06 -5.06
C THR A 50 -3.72 -3.43 -4.42
N ALA A 51 -4.14 -3.49 -3.16
CA ALA A 51 -4.42 -4.75 -2.49
C ALA A 51 -5.55 -4.62 -1.48
N PHE A 52 -6.08 -5.78 -1.11
CA PHE A 52 -6.97 -5.97 0.02
C PHE A 52 -6.21 -6.81 1.05
N VAL A 53 -6.19 -6.35 2.30
CA VAL A 53 -5.49 -7.01 3.40
C VAL A 53 -6.48 -7.32 4.49
N ASP A 54 -6.64 -8.61 4.77
CA ASP A 54 -7.30 -9.12 5.97
C ASP A 54 -6.23 -9.63 6.93
N LEU A 55 -6.12 -9.05 8.12
CA LEU A 55 -5.12 -9.48 9.10
C LEU A 55 -5.41 -10.86 9.68
N ASP A 56 -6.63 -11.36 9.55
CA ASP A 56 -6.98 -12.73 9.99
C ASP A 56 -6.41 -13.80 9.05
N ASP A 57 -6.00 -13.43 7.82
CA ASP A 57 -5.30 -14.32 6.89
C ASP A 57 -3.82 -14.55 7.27
N TYR A 58 -3.31 -13.81 8.27
CA TYR A 58 -1.91 -13.87 8.69
C TYR A 58 -1.78 -14.37 10.13
N THR A 59 -0.83 -15.26 10.36
CA THR A 59 -0.40 -15.62 11.70
C THR A 59 0.34 -14.45 12.37
N GLU A 60 0.38 -14.42 13.70
CA GLU A 60 1.17 -13.40 14.43
C GLU A 60 2.64 -13.41 14.03
N HIS A 61 3.22 -14.58 13.72
CA HIS A 61 4.59 -14.67 13.24
C HIS A 61 4.77 -14.04 11.85
N GLU A 62 3.82 -14.24 10.93
CA GLU A 62 3.87 -13.61 9.60
C GLU A 62 3.71 -12.09 9.71
N LYS A 63 2.81 -11.60 10.57
CA LYS A 63 2.69 -10.17 10.87
C LYS A 63 4.00 -9.60 11.40
N GLU A 64 4.63 -10.29 12.35
CA GLU A 64 5.92 -9.88 12.92
C GLU A 64 7.04 -9.86 11.86
N CYS A 65 7.08 -10.86 10.97
CA CYS A 65 8.03 -10.88 9.86
C CYS A 65 7.87 -9.66 8.93
N ASN A 66 6.64 -9.27 8.59
CA ASN A 66 6.38 -8.14 7.68
C ASN A 66 6.76 -6.79 8.31
N ILE A 67 6.68 -6.63 9.63
CA ILE A 67 7.07 -5.37 10.29
C ILE A 67 8.56 -5.30 10.64
N SER A 68 9.28 -6.44 10.60
CA SER A 68 10.64 -6.58 11.14
C SER A 68 11.71 -5.70 10.45
N GLY A 69 11.41 -5.17 9.27
CA GLY A 69 12.27 -4.19 8.59
C GLY A 69 12.29 -2.81 9.27
N TYR A 70 11.24 -2.50 10.04
CA TYR A 70 11.00 -1.16 10.61
C TYR A 70 10.82 -1.18 12.13
N TYR A 71 10.34 -2.29 12.70
CA TYR A 71 9.99 -2.41 14.10
C TYR A 71 10.58 -3.69 14.70
N ASP A 72 10.97 -3.63 15.98
CA ASP A 72 11.61 -4.77 16.66
C ASP A 72 10.61 -5.89 16.99
N SER A 73 9.34 -5.56 17.26
CA SER A 73 8.26 -6.51 17.57
C SER A 73 6.87 -5.88 17.43
N ILE A 74 5.82 -6.71 17.37
CA ILE A 74 4.42 -6.23 17.40
C ILE A 74 4.12 -5.46 18.69
N GLU A 75 4.69 -5.88 19.82
CA GLU A 75 4.53 -5.17 21.10
C GLU A 75 5.10 -3.76 21.03
N SER A 76 6.30 -3.59 20.48
CA SER A 76 6.92 -2.27 20.31
C SER A 76 6.10 -1.35 19.40
N LEU A 77 5.52 -1.92 18.34
CA LEU A 77 4.64 -1.20 17.42
C LEU A 77 3.34 -0.76 18.11
N ARG A 78 2.76 -1.63 18.96
CA ARG A 78 1.58 -1.32 19.80
C ARG A 78 1.83 -0.24 20.83
N GLU A 79 3.02 -0.18 21.40
CA GLU A 79 3.39 0.92 22.31
C GLU A 79 3.46 2.29 21.62
N ILE A 80 3.78 2.32 20.32
CA ILE A 80 3.92 3.57 19.55
C ILE A 80 2.57 4.03 18.99
N TYR A 81 1.80 3.11 18.43
CA TYR A 81 0.62 3.43 17.61
C TYR A 81 -0.73 3.06 18.25
N ASP A 82 -0.74 2.30 19.34
CA ASP A 82 -1.95 1.91 20.10
C ASP A 82 -3.06 1.36 19.18
N ASP A 83 -4.22 2.02 19.11
CA ASP A 83 -5.35 1.60 18.27
C ASP A 83 -5.04 1.60 16.74
N TYR A 84 -3.97 2.26 16.30
CA TYR A 84 -3.59 2.31 14.88
C TYR A 84 -2.62 1.19 14.46
N SER A 85 -2.17 0.37 15.40
CA SER A 85 -1.16 -0.66 15.13
C SER A 85 -1.55 -1.65 14.05
N ASP A 86 -2.81 -2.06 14.01
CA ASP A 86 -3.29 -3.01 13.01
C ASP A 86 -3.25 -2.40 11.60
N GLN A 87 -3.55 -1.10 11.45
CA GLN A 87 -3.39 -0.39 10.18
C GLN A 87 -1.93 -0.38 9.73
N ILE A 88 -0.98 -0.11 10.65
CA ILE A 88 0.45 -0.10 10.35
C ILE A 88 0.95 -1.51 9.97
N ILE A 89 0.48 -2.56 10.64
CA ILE A 89 0.80 -3.95 10.27
C ILE A 89 0.28 -4.25 8.86
N ALA A 90 -0.97 -3.87 8.56
CA ALA A 90 -1.57 -4.06 7.24
C ALA A 90 -0.82 -3.29 6.14
N GLU A 91 -0.33 -2.09 6.46
CA GLU A 91 0.49 -1.26 5.57
C GLU A 91 1.84 -1.93 5.28
N CYS A 92 2.58 -2.39 6.30
CA CYS A 92 3.84 -3.12 6.09
C CYS A 92 3.64 -4.40 5.24
N ILE A 93 2.55 -5.14 5.49
CA ILE A 93 2.20 -6.30 4.67
C ILE A 93 1.98 -5.89 3.21
N PHE A 94 1.22 -4.82 2.96
CA PHE A 94 0.96 -4.32 1.61
C PHE A 94 2.24 -3.88 0.88
N GLU A 95 3.14 -3.19 1.57
CA GLU A 95 4.41 -2.71 1.02
C GLU A 95 5.30 -3.88 0.56
N GLU A 96 5.34 -4.98 1.33
CA GLU A 96 6.12 -6.18 1.03
C GLU A 96 5.50 -7.12 -0.03
N MET A 97 4.27 -6.86 -0.50
CA MET A 97 3.58 -7.65 -1.54
C MET A 97 4.27 -7.54 -2.92
N THR A 98 5.36 -8.28 -3.08
CA THR A 98 6.18 -8.35 -4.31
C THR A 98 6.07 -9.70 -5.03
N ASP A 99 5.23 -10.61 -4.51
CA ASP A 99 5.03 -11.98 -4.99
C ASP A 99 3.86 -12.15 -5.98
N GLY A 100 3.17 -11.05 -6.32
CA GLY A 100 2.01 -11.05 -7.20
C GLY A 100 0.66 -11.18 -6.48
N SER A 101 0.64 -11.14 -5.14
CA SER A 101 -0.60 -11.03 -4.35
C SER A 101 -1.31 -9.68 -4.54
N ALA A 102 -0.56 -8.61 -4.80
CA ALA A 102 -1.12 -7.31 -5.16
C ALA A 102 -1.46 -7.21 -6.66
N SER A 103 -2.50 -6.44 -6.98
CA SER A 103 -2.80 -6.07 -8.35
C SER A 103 -1.99 -4.84 -8.75
N THR A 104 -1.47 -4.84 -9.98
CA THR A 104 -0.77 -3.69 -10.56
C THR A 104 -1.40 -3.29 -11.89
N THR A 105 -1.36 -1.99 -12.19
CA THR A 105 -1.75 -1.48 -13.51
C THR A 105 -0.62 -1.66 -14.52
N GLU A 106 -0.89 -1.33 -15.79
CA GLU A 106 0.17 -1.11 -16.75
C GLU A 106 1.08 0.06 -16.35
N MET A 107 2.21 0.20 -17.05
CA MET A 107 3.11 1.34 -16.85
C MET A 107 2.44 2.64 -17.28
N MET A 108 2.70 3.70 -16.52
CA MET A 108 2.15 5.04 -16.71
C MET A 108 3.17 6.12 -16.32
N THR A 109 2.91 7.34 -16.78
CA THR A 109 3.60 8.54 -16.29
C THR A 109 3.20 8.81 -14.83
N GLU A 110 3.99 9.60 -14.11
CA GLU A 110 3.66 9.98 -12.73
C GLU A 110 2.28 10.64 -12.62
N LYS A 111 1.99 11.57 -13.54
CA LYS A 111 0.71 12.27 -13.56
C LYS A 111 -0.47 11.32 -13.80
N GLU A 112 -0.32 10.37 -14.72
CA GLU A 112 -1.35 9.35 -14.96
C GLU A 112 -1.59 8.48 -13.73
N ALA A 113 -0.55 8.16 -12.95
CA ALA A 113 -0.67 7.45 -11.68
C ALA A 113 -1.43 8.27 -10.64
N ASP A 114 -1.05 9.53 -10.44
CA ASP A 114 -1.73 10.42 -9.51
C ASP A 114 -3.21 10.59 -9.90
N ASP A 115 -3.51 10.86 -11.18
CA ASP A 115 -4.88 11.00 -11.69
C ASP A 115 -5.69 9.69 -11.51
N TYR A 116 -5.06 8.53 -11.71
CA TYR A 116 -5.69 7.22 -11.47
C TYR A 116 -6.06 7.03 -10.01
N ILE A 117 -5.13 7.31 -9.10
CA ILE A 117 -5.34 7.14 -7.65
C ILE A 117 -6.47 8.06 -7.18
N GLN A 118 -6.44 9.35 -7.57
CA GLN A 118 -7.49 10.30 -7.21
C GLN A 118 -8.87 9.86 -7.72
N LYS A 119 -8.93 9.33 -8.95
CA LYS A 119 -10.17 8.75 -9.46
C LYS A 119 -10.61 7.55 -8.64
N TYR A 120 -9.72 6.60 -8.36
CA TYR A 120 -10.00 5.37 -7.61
C TYR A 120 -10.61 5.66 -6.25
N ILE A 121 -9.98 6.55 -5.47
CA ILE A 121 -10.43 6.89 -4.11
C ILE A 121 -11.69 7.76 -4.09
N SER A 122 -12.03 8.43 -5.20
CA SER A 122 -13.27 9.20 -5.33
C SER A 122 -14.48 8.34 -5.69
N GLU A 123 -14.26 7.18 -6.32
CA GLU A 123 -15.29 6.28 -6.83
C GLU A 123 -15.58 5.09 -5.89
N ARG A 124 -14.74 4.86 -4.87
CA ARG A 124 -14.77 3.68 -3.99
C ARG A 124 -14.60 4.06 -2.53
#